data_AF-A0A0U5C1I9-F1
#
_entry.id   AF-A0A0U5C1I9-F1
#
_cell.length_a   1.000
_cell.length_b   1.000
_cell.length_c   1.000
_cell.angle_alpha   90.00
_cell.angle_beta   90.00
_cell.angle_gamma   90.00
#
_symmetry.space_group_name_H-M   'P 1'
#
loop_
_entity.id
_entity.type
_entity.pdbx_description
1 polymer ?
#
loop_
_entity_poly.entity_id
_entity_poly.type
_entity_poly.pdbx_seq_one_letter_code
_entity_poly.pdbx_strand_id
1 'polypeptide(L)'
;MIGEYLGEGDHENIAIMHSFVDIMDFSKRRLVDALRSFLQHFRLPGEAQKIDRFMLKFAERYVTQNPNAFANADTAYVLSYSVIMLNVDQHSSKIKGRRMTPEDFIKNNRGINDNQDLPDEYLTSIFEEIANNEIVLDTEREQAANAGIPTSAPATELMAIYYAIGLAFSTAMKNQNTPATEINLVTILSDSMSALQAIANIRNQSGQWIIQAIT
;
A
#
# COMPACT_ATOMS: atom_id res chain seq x y z
N MET A 1 -17.60 8.85 -9.37
CA MET A 1 -16.30 8.95 -10.10
C MET A 1 -15.95 7.58 -10.65
N ILE A 2 -15.07 7.47 -11.66
CA ILE A 2 -14.77 6.18 -12.31
C ILE A 2 -14.22 5.13 -11.34
N GLY A 3 -13.30 5.50 -10.43
CA GLY A 3 -12.74 4.57 -9.44
C GLY A 3 -13.78 4.02 -8.45
N GLU A 4 -14.76 4.84 -8.04
CA GLU A 4 -15.87 4.38 -7.21
C GLU A 4 -16.71 3.31 -7.91
N TYR A 5 -17.11 3.58 -9.16
CA TYR A 5 -17.88 2.62 -9.95
C TYR A 5 -17.11 1.32 -10.19
N LEU A 6 -15.83 1.42 -10.57
CA LEU A 6 -14.98 0.24 -10.81
C LEU A 6 -14.67 -0.54 -9.53
N GLY A 7 -14.74 0.10 -8.37
CA GLY A 7 -14.51 -0.53 -7.07
C GLY A 7 -15.71 -1.30 -6.53
N GLU A 8 -16.92 -1.13 -7.08
CA GLU A 8 -18.13 -1.80 -6.57
C GLU A 8 -18.07 -3.33 -6.64
N GLY A 9 -18.82 -3.99 -5.76
CA GLY A 9 -18.81 -5.45 -5.60
C GLY A 9 -19.67 -6.22 -6.60
N ASP A 10 -20.48 -5.53 -7.40
CA ASP A 10 -21.34 -6.16 -8.39
C ASP A 10 -20.53 -6.77 -9.54
N HIS A 11 -20.99 -7.90 -10.07
CA HIS A 11 -20.27 -8.68 -11.07
C HIS A 11 -19.88 -7.87 -12.32
N GLU A 12 -20.77 -6.97 -12.78
CA GLU A 12 -20.51 -6.10 -13.93
C GLU A 12 -19.37 -5.12 -13.64
N ASN A 13 -19.40 -4.45 -12.48
CA ASN A 13 -18.37 -3.51 -12.05
C ASN A 13 -16.99 -4.17 -11.96
N ILE A 14 -16.94 -5.37 -11.36
CA ILE A 14 -15.71 -6.16 -11.27
C ILE A 14 -15.20 -6.53 -12.67
N ALA A 15 -16.06 -7.01 -13.56
CA ALA A 15 -15.66 -7.38 -14.93
C ALA A 15 -15.11 -6.19 -15.74
N ILE A 16 -15.74 -5.01 -15.58
CA ILE A 16 -15.27 -3.77 -16.21
C ILE A 16 -13.93 -3.34 -15.60
N MET A 17 -13.76 -3.43 -14.27
CA MET A 17 -12.49 -3.12 -13.60
C MET A 17 -11.37 -4.04 -14.08
N HIS A 18 -11.62 -5.35 -14.19
CA HIS A 18 -10.64 -6.29 -14.74
C HIS A 18 -10.23 -5.89 -16.17
N SER A 19 -11.22 -5.62 -17.03
CA SER A 19 -10.98 -5.18 -18.42
C SER A 19 -10.20 -3.87 -18.48
N PHE A 20 -10.49 -2.94 -17.57
CA PHE A 20 -9.81 -1.65 -17.46
C PHE A 20 -8.34 -1.78 -17.03
N VAL A 21 -8.00 -2.72 -16.15
CA VAL A 21 -6.60 -3.00 -15.80
C VAL A 21 -5.90 -3.80 -16.89
N ASP A 22 -6.62 -4.69 -17.59
CA ASP A 22 -6.06 -5.53 -18.66
C ASP A 22 -5.63 -4.76 -19.91
N ILE A 23 -6.09 -3.52 -20.10
CA ILE A 23 -5.57 -2.64 -21.15
C ILE A 23 -4.27 -1.92 -20.77
N MET A 24 -3.85 -1.97 -19.50
CA MET A 24 -2.61 -1.36 -19.05
C MET A 24 -1.39 -2.21 -19.41
N ASP A 25 -0.29 -1.55 -19.74
CA ASP A 25 0.97 -2.20 -20.11
C ASP A 25 2.09 -1.95 -19.09
N PHE A 26 2.39 -3.01 -18.34
CA PHE A 26 3.45 -3.07 -17.35
C PHE A 26 4.66 -3.90 -17.81
N SER A 27 4.70 -4.32 -19.08
CA SER A 27 5.80 -5.12 -19.59
C SER A 27 7.13 -4.38 -19.50
N LYS A 28 8.18 -5.09 -19.04
CA LYS A 28 9.56 -4.56 -18.89
C LYS A 28 9.67 -3.35 -17.95
N ARG A 29 8.69 -3.15 -17.05
CA ARG A 29 8.73 -2.10 -16.03
C ARG A 29 9.13 -2.67 -14.68
N ARG A 30 9.89 -1.92 -13.87
CA ARG A 30 10.07 -2.24 -12.45
C ARG A 30 8.72 -2.12 -11.74
N LEU A 31 8.54 -2.87 -10.65
CA LEU A 31 7.27 -2.87 -9.90
C LEU A 31 6.86 -1.45 -9.47
N VAL A 32 7.81 -0.66 -8.96
CA VAL A 32 7.56 0.71 -8.51
C VAL A 32 7.06 1.60 -9.65
N ASP A 33 7.65 1.50 -10.85
CA ASP A 33 7.24 2.29 -12.01
C ASP A 33 5.85 1.89 -12.51
N ALA A 34 5.56 0.59 -12.53
CA ALA A 34 4.24 0.07 -12.86
C ALA A 34 3.19 0.53 -11.84
N LEU A 35 3.52 0.49 -10.55
CA LEU A 35 2.62 0.91 -9.46
C LEU A 35 2.33 2.40 -9.52
N ARG A 36 3.36 3.24 -9.73
CA ARG A 36 3.18 4.69 -9.96
C ARG A 36 2.22 4.94 -11.10
N SER A 37 2.45 4.30 -12.24
CA SER A 37 1.61 4.46 -13.43
C SER A 37 0.18 3.99 -13.17
N PHE A 38 0.00 2.82 -12.56
CA PHE A 38 -1.31 2.26 -12.20
C PHE A 38 -2.15 3.26 -11.39
N LEU A 39 -1.55 3.80 -10.33
CA LEU A 39 -2.22 4.72 -9.40
C LEU A 39 -2.60 6.08 -10.02
N GLN A 40 -2.06 6.46 -11.19
CA GLN A 40 -2.47 7.69 -11.87
C GLN A 40 -3.79 7.56 -12.64
N HIS A 41 -4.22 6.34 -12.98
CA HIS A 41 -5.32 6.16 -13.92
C HIS A 41 -6.71 6.36 -13.31
N PHE A 42 -6.82 6.33 -11.98
CA PHE A 42 -8.08 6.47 -11.27
C PHE A 42 -7.83 6.98 -9.86
N ARG A 43 -8.83 7.66 -9.30
CA ARG A 43 -8.85 7.92 -7.86
C ARG A 43 -9.25 6.66 -7.13
N LEU A 44 -8.47 6.29 -6.14
CA LEU A 44 -8.78 5.12 -5.33
C LEU A 44 -10.03 5.38 -4.49
N PRO A 45 -10.92 4.38 -4.37
CA PRO A 45 -12.04 4.45 -3.45
C PRO A 45 -11.56 4.50 -2.00
N GLY A 46 -12.37 5.06 -1.11
CA GLY A 46 -12.04 5.17 0.32
C GLY A 46 -12.20 3.85 1.10
N GLU A 47 -12.96 2.89 0.57
CA GLU A 47 -13.21 1.61 1.23
C GLU A 47 -12.11 0.58 0.98
N ALA A 48 -11.64 -0.02 2.07
CA ALA A 48 -10.56 -1.01 2.07
C ALA A 48 -10.77 -2.16 1.08
N GLN A 49 -11.98 -2.73 1.03
CA GLN A 49 -12.30 -3.85 0.16
C GLN A 49 -12.22 -3.50 -1.33
N LYS A 50 -12.56 -2.26 -1.68
CA LYS A 50 -12.50 -1.80 -3.07
C LYS A 50 -11.05 -1.59 -3.50
N ILE A 51 -10.25 -0.92 -2.66
CA ILE A 51 -8.79 -0.76 -2.87
C ILE A 51 -8.14 -2.12 -3.07
N ASP A 52 -8.49 -3.08 -2.22
CA ASP A 52 -7.90 -4.42 -2.27
C ASP A 52 -8.13 -5.12 -3.61
N ARG A 53 -9.34 -5.00 -4.16
CA ARG A 53 -9.68 -5.56 -5.47
C ARG A 53 -8.82 -4.98 -6.61
N PHE A 54 -8.54 -3.68 -6.58
CA PHE A 54 -7.64 -3.04 -7.55
C PHE A 54 -6.20 -3.57 -7.41
N MET A 55 -5.70 -3.66 -6.18
CA MET A 55 -4.33 -4.10 -5.92
C MET A 55 -4.11 -5.57 -6.30
N LEU A 56 -5.10 -6.44 -6.05
CA LEU A 56 -5.07 -7.84 -6.49
C LEU A 56 -5.00 -7.92 -8.03
N LYS A 57 -5.86 -7.19 -8.73
CA LYS A 57 -5.87 -7.19 -10.20
C LYS A 57 -4.59 -6.59 -10.79
N PHE A 58 -4.04 -5.54 -10.18
CA PHE A 58 -2.73 -4.99 -10.56
C PHE A 58 -1.62 -6.03 -10.45
N ALA A 59 -1.54 -6.74 -9.33
CA ALA A 59 -0.51 -7.73 -9.08
C ALA A 59 -0.60 -8.91 -10.07
N GLU A 60 -1.81 -9.41 -10.33
CA GLU A 60 -2.07 -10.42 -11.36
C GLU A 60 -1.56 -9.95 -12.74
N ARG A 61 -1.95 -8.73 -13.13
CA ARG A 61 -1.56 -8.16 -14.43
C ARG A 61 -0.06 -7.95 -14.54
N TYR A 62 0.58 -7.43 -13.49
CA TYR A 62 2.02 -7.18 -13.45
C TYR A 62 2.81 -8.48 -13.65
N VAL A 63 2.49 -9.54 -12.91
CA VAL A 63 3.18 -10.83 -13.01
C VAL A 63 2.91 -11.51 -14.35
N THR A 64 1.69 -11.42 -14.88
CA THR A 64 1.35 -11.95 -16.21
C THR A 64 2.23 -11.34 -17.31
N GLN A 65 2.56 -10.05 -17.22
CA GLN A 65 3.43 -9.36 -18.18
C GLN A 65 4.92 -9.44 -17.84
N ASN A 66 5.28 -9.91 -16.64
CA ASN A 66 6.65 -10.02 -16.14
C ASN A 66 6.85 -11.37 -15.40
N PRO A 67 6.76 -12.52 -16.09
CA PRO A 67 6.63 -13.85 -15.47
C PRO A 67 7.83 -14.35 -14.65
N ASN A 68 8.97 -13.64 -14.72
CA ASN A 68 10.18 -13.98 -13.95
C ASN A 68 10.49 -12.95 -12.85
N ALA A 69 9.62 -11.96 -12.63
CA ALA A 69 9.86 -10.93 -11.62
C ALA A 69 9.66 -11.48 -10.20
N PHE A 70 8.66 -12.35 -10.00
CA PHE A 70 8.25 -12.89 -8.70
C PHE A 70 7.75 -14.33 -8.84
N ALA A 71 7.68 -15.07 -7.73
CA ALA A 71 7.15 -16.43 -7.71
C ALA A 71 5.66 -16.47 -8.10
N ASN A 72 4.87 -15.50 -7.65
CA ASN A 72 3.44 -15.43 -7.92
C ASN A 72 2.89 -13.99 -7.77
N ALA A 73 1.60 -13.81 -8.06
CA ALA A 73 0.91 -12.53 -7.91
C ALA A 73 0.83 -12.07 -6.44
N ASP A 74 0.77 -12.99 -5.48
CA ASP A 74 0.69 -12.64 -4.05
C ASP A 74 1.96 -11.89 -3.61
N THR A 75 3.14 -12.31 -4.09
CA THR A 75 4.40 -11.59 -3.86
C THR A 75 4.34 -10.16 -4.40
N ALA A 76 3.85 -9.96 -5.63
CA ALA A 76 3.72 -8.63 -6.22
C ALA A 76 2.72 -7.76 -5.45
N TYR A 77 1.61 -8.35 -5.00
CA TYR A 77 0.58 -7.71 -4.19
C TYR A 77 1.13 -7.24 -2.83
N VAL A 78 1.77 -8.15 -2.07
CA VAL A 78 2.38 -7.83 -0.77
C VAL A 78 3.47 -6.78 -0.92
N LEU A 79 4.36 -6.92 -1.91
CA LEU A 79 5.43 -5.96 -2.13
C LEU A 79 4.90 -4.58 -2.54
N SER A 80 3.82 -4.51 -3.33
CA SER A 80 3.20 -3.24 -3.72
C SER A 80 2.63 -2.49 -2.51
N TYR A 81 1.98 -3.20 -1.59
CA TYR A 81 1.54 -2.61 -0.34
C TYR A 81 2.71 -2.18 0.54
N SER A 82 3.77 -2.99 0.60
CA SER A 82 5.00 -2.63 1.30
C SER A 82 5.62 -1.34 0.76
N VAL A 83 5.63 -1.16 -0.57
CA VAL A 83 6.06 0.07 -1.25
C VAL A 83 5.20 1.27 -0.87
N ILE A 84 3.88 1.11 -0.83
CA ILE A 84 2.96 2.19 -0.43
C ILE A 84 3.16 2.56 1.05
N MET A 85 3.32 1.55 1.92
CA MET A 85 3.64 1.77 3.33
C MET A 85 4.97 2.49 3.50
N LEU A 86 5.99 2.13 2.73
CA LEU A 86 7.26 2.84 2.72
C LEU A 86 7.08 4.28 2.22
N ASN A 87 6.32 4.52 1.16
CA ASN A 87 6.10 5.88 0.64
C ASN A 87 5.46 6.79 1.71
N VAL A 88 4.42 6.29 2.38
CA VAL A 88 3.80 6.97 3.51
C VAL A 88 4.82 7.19 4.64
N ASP A 89 5.56 6.15 5.01
CA ASP A 89 6.56 6.23 6.06
C ASP A 89 7.68 7.20 5.74
N GLN A 90 8.11 7.39 4.48
CA GLN A 90 9.21 8.30 4.15
C GLN A 90 8.75 9.75 3.97
N HIS A 91 7.60 9.99 3.34
CA HIS A 91 7.22 11.32 2.87
C HIS A 91 6.12 12.01 3.67
N SER A 92 5.32 11.24 4.40
CA SER A 92 4.18 11.82 5.11
C SER A 92 4.66 12.63 6.33
N SER A 93 4.37 13.93 6.34
CA SER A 93 4.66 14.86 7.47
C SER A 93 3.93 14.48 8.76
N LYS A 94 2.90 13.66 8.62
CA LYS A 94 2.04 13.06 9.63
C LYS A 94 2.76 11.96 10.45
N ILE A 95 3.73 11.28 9.87
CA ILE A 95 4.56 10.30 10.60
C ILE A 95 5.55 11.06 11.48
N LYS A 96 5.56 10.75 12.78
CA LYS A 96 6.49 11.34 13.75
C LYS A 96 7.42 10.25 14.27
N GLY A 97 8.68 10.60 14.54
CA GLY A 97 9.68 9.67 15.10
C GLY A 97 10.55 8.97 14.05
N ARG A 98 11.15 7.83 14.45
CA ARG A 98 12.11 7.07 13.62
C ARG A 98 11.42 6.51 12.39
N ARG A 99 11.89 6.89 11.20
CA ARG A 99 11.47 6.38 9.89
C ARG A 99 12.03 4.98 9.65
N MET A 100 11.41 4.20 8.78
CA MET A 100 11.89 2.91 8.32
C MET A 100 13.26 3.07 7.66
N THR A 101 14.24 2.23 8.01
CA THR A 101 15.54 2.17 7.34
C THR A 101 15.52 1.10 6.22
N PRO A 102 16.51 1.06 5.33
CA PRO A 102 16.63 -0.01 4.34
C PRO A 102 16.62 -1.41 4.99
N GLU A 103 17.31 -1.57 6.13
CA GLU A 103 17.38 -2.84 6.86
C GLU A 103 16.01 -3.24 7.41
N ASP A 104 15.24 -2.28 7.93
CA ASP A 104 13.86 -2.52 8.35
C ASP A 104 13.01 -2.97 7.16
N PHE A 105 13.11 -2.28 6.01
CA PHE A 105 12.34 -2.61 4.81
C PHE A 105 12.66 -4.02 4.31
N ILE A 106 13.93 -4.40 4.23
CA ILE A 106 14.35 -5.77 3.89
C ILE A 106 13.74 -6.77 4.87
N LYS A 107 13.89 -6.50 6.17
CA LYS A 107 13.40 -7.41 7.22
C LYS A 107 11.89 -7.60 7.17
N ASN A 108 11.12 -6.55 6.87
CA ASN A 108 9.66 -6.63 6.79
C ASN A 108 9.16 -7.39 5.55
N ASN A 109 10.00 -7.52 4.51
CA ASN A 109 9.68 -8.22 3.25
C ASN A 109 10.35 -9.60 3.15
N ARG A 110 10.90 -10.15 4.25
CA ARG A 110 11.40 -11.53 4.27
C ARG A 110 10.25 -12.53 4.07
N GLY A 111 10.50 -13.59 3.32
CA GLY A 111 9.58 -14.71 3.09
C GLY A 111 8.39 -14.43 2.15
N ILE A 112 8.24 -13.21 1.62
CA ILE A 112 7.05 -12.85 0.81
C ILE A 112 7.05 -13.49 -0.59
N ASN A 113 8.16 -14.08 -1.01
CA ASN A 113 8.33 -14.68 -2.33
C ASN A 113 8.18 -16.21 -2.25
N ASP A 114 6.97 -16.67 -1.95
CA ASP A 114 6.66 -18.10 -1.72
C ASP A 114 7.58 -18.74 -0.66
N ASN A 115 7.59 -18.15 0.53
CA ASN A 115 8.45 -18.51 1.66
C ASN A 115 9.96 -18.29 1.43
N GLN A 116 10.34 -17.71 0.29
CA GLN A 116 11.69 -17.25 0.02
C GLN A 116 11.79 -15.74 0.13
N ASP A 117 13.03 -15.27 0.20
CA ASP A 117 13.33 -13.85 0.22
C ASP A 117 13.52 -13.30 -1.19
N LEU A 118 13.11 -12.04 -1.39
CA LEU A 118 13.57 -11.27 -2.54
C LEU A 118 15.03 -10.84 -2.30
N PRO A 119 15.82 -10.62 -3.37
CA PRO A 119 17.20 -10.18 -3.22
C PRO A 119 17.29 -8.86 -2.44
N ASP A 120 18.16 -8.81 -1.43
CA ASP A 120 18.36 -7.61 -0.60
C ASP A 120 18.70 -6.37 -1.44
N GLU A 121 19.53 -6.52 -2.48
CA GLU A 121 19.87 -5.44 -3.42
C GLU A 121 18.63 -4.90 -4.15
N TYR A 122 17.70 -5.79 -4.52
CA TYR A 122 16.45 -5.38 -5.17
C TYR A 122 15.57 -4.57 -4.21
N LEU A 123 15.41 -5.04 -2.97
CA LEU A 123 14.64 -4.35 -1.93
C LEU A 123 15.28 -3.00 -1.53
N THR A 124 16.61 -2.94 -1.44
CA THR A 124 17.34 -1.69 -1.23
C THR A 124 17.12 -0.72 -2.39
N SER A 125 17.16 -1.20 -3.63
CA SER A 125 16.89 -0.33 -4.80
C SER A 125 15.46 0.23 -4.82
N ILE A 126 14.48 -0.52 -4.29
CA ILE A 126 13.11 -0.04 -4.11
C ILE A 126 13.07 0.99 -2.99
N PHE A 127 13.76 0.72 -1.88
CA PHE A 127 13.80 1.65 -0.76
C PHE A 127 14.35 3.01 -1.19
N GLU A 128 15.51 3.03 -1.83
CA GLU A 128 16.16 4.25 -2.30
C GLU A 128 15.30 4.99 -3.34
N GLU A 129 14.68 4.26 -4.27
CA GLU A 129 13.78 4.84 -5.27
C GLU A 129 12.61 5.55 -4.59
N ILE A 130 11.97 4.93 -3.61
CA ILE A 130 10.85 5.53 -2.90
C ILE A 130 11.32 6.67 -2.00
N ALA A 131 12.39 6.49 -1.22
CA ALA A 131 12.90 7.53 -0.31
C ALA A 131 13.31 8.81 -1.05
N ASN A 132 13.84 8.70 -2.27
CA ASN A 132 14.25 9.85 -3.07
C ASN A 132 13.13 10.40 -3.96
N ASN A 133 12.23 9.55 -4.44
CA ASN A 133 11.16 9.91 -5.35
C ASN A 133 9.81 9.55 -4.73
N GLU A 134 9.07 10.52 -4.18
CA GLU A 134 7.74 10.29 -3.63
C GLU A 134 6.75 9.80 -4.71
N ILE A 135 5.89 8.84 -4.39
CA ILE A 135 4.68 8.54 -5.17
C ILE A 135 3.68 9.64 -4.89
N VAL A 136 3.52 10.53 -5.88
CA VAL A 136 2.55 11.63 -5.84
C VAL A 136 1.48 11.36 -6.91
N LEU A 137 0.20 11.49 -6.53
CA LEU A 137 -0.91 11.38 -7.48
C LEU A 137 -1.15 12.73 -8.16
N ASP A 138 -1.38 12.75 -9.47
CA ASP A 138 -1.60 13.97 -10.21
C ASP A 138 -2.84 14.74 -9.70
N THR A 139 -3.85 14.01 -9.21
CA THR A 139 -5.04 14.59 -8.54
C THR A 139 -4.69 15.35 -7.27
N GLU A 140 -3.70 14.90 -6.51
CA GLU A 140 -3.19 15.57 -5.31
C GLU A 140 -2.34 16.79 -5.69
N ARG A 141 -1.54 16.70 -6.76
CA ARG A 141 -0.77 17.85 -7.29
C ARG A 141 -1.67 18.98 -7.75
N GLU A 142 -2.73 18.67 -8.49
CA GLU A 142 -3.72 19.65 -8.95
C GLU A 142 -4.42 20.33 -7.76
N GLN A 143 -4.78 19.57 -6.73
CA GLN A 143 -5.40 20.11 -5.52
C GLN A 143 -4.43 21.02 -4.74
N ALA A 144 -3.18 20.59 -4.56
CA ALA A 144 -2.15 21.39 -3.90
C ALA A 144 -1.86 22.69 -4.66
N ALA A 145 -1.77 22.62 -5.99
CA ALA A 145 -1.60 23.78 -6.86
C ALA A 145 -2.79 24.76 -6.75
N ASN A 146 -4.02 24.24 -6.79
CA ASN A 146 -5.24 25.05 -6.64
C ASN A 146 -5.37 25.67 -5.23
N ALA A 147 -4.82 25.02 -4.20
CA ALA A 147 -4.83 25.51 -2.82
C ALA A 147 -3.63 26.44 -2.49
N GLY A 148 -2.68 26.62 -3.42
CA GLY A 148 -1.45 27.40 -3.19
C GLY A 148 -0.51 26.78 -2.16
N ILE A 149 -0.60 25.46 -1.93
CA ILE A 149 0.21 24.71 -0.98
C ILE A 149 1.36 24.03 -1.73
N PRO A 150 2.60 24.04 -1.25
CA PRO A 150 3.67 23.22 -1.82
C PRO A 150 3.25 21.75 -1.83
N THR A 151 3.62 21.01 -2.88
CA THR A 151 3.19 19.64 -3.23
C THR A 151 3.47 18.53 -2.20
N SER A 152 3.90 18.88 -0.99
CA SER A 152 4.27 17.95 0.09
C SER A 152 3.12 17.57 1.03
N ALA A 153 1.84 17.78 0.65
CA ALA A 153 0.71 17.15 1.34
C ALA A 153 -0.60 17.18 0.52
N PRO A 154 -1.51 16.18 0.67
CA PRO A 154 -1.34 14.92 1.41
C PRO A 154 -1.60 13.69 0.54
N ALA A 155 -0.72 12.71 0.69
CA ALA A 155 -0.82 11.28 0.39
C ALA A 155 -2.13 10.62 0.86
N THR A 156 -3.29 11.23 0.65
CA THR A 156 -4.55 10.87 1.31
C THR A 156 -5.11 9.61 0.72
N GLU A 157 -5.01 9.47 -0.60
CA GLU A 157 -5.42 8.26 -1.29
C GLU A 157 -4.49 7.09 -0.91
N LEU A 158 -3.16 7.31 -0.90
CA LEU A 158 -2.20 6.31 -0.43
C LEU A 158 -2.33 6.00 1.06
N MET A 159 -2.70 6.99 1.87
CA MET A 159 -2.98 6.83 3.30
C MET A 159 -4.27 6.05 3.53
N ALA A 160 -5.25 6.14 2.63
CA ALA A 160 -6.45 5.31 2.67
C ALA A 160 -6.08 3.84 2.40
N ILE A 161 -5.21 3.56 1.43
CA ILE A 161 -4.64 2.23 1.21
C ILE A 161 -3.91 1.74 2.46
N TYR A 162 -2.98 2.55 2.99
CA TYR A 162 -2.24 2.24 4.21
C TYR A 162 -3.18 1.91 5.38
N TYR A 163 -4.22 2.72 5.58
CA TYR A 163 -5.20 2.55 6.64
C TYR A 163 -6.04 1.30 6.46
N ALA A 164 -6.46 1.02 5.21
CA ALA A 164 -7.19 -0.19 4.84
C ALA A 164 -6.42 -1.46 5.21
N ILE A 165 -5.12 -1.50 4.88
CA ILE A 165 -4.22 -2.62 5.25
C ILE A 165 -4.14 -2.75 6.78
N GLY A 166 -3.90 -1.64 7.49
CA GLY A 166 -3.81 -1.64 8.95
C GLY A 166 -5.10 -2.12 9.63
N LEU A 167 -6.27 -1.75 9.11
CA LEU A 167 -7.57 -2.18 9.63
C LEU A 167 -7.84 -3.66 9.37
N ALA A 168 -7.53 -4.15 8.17
CA ALA A 168 -7.65 -5.57 7.82
C ALA A 168 -6.78 -6.42 8.73
N PHE A 169 -5.53 -5.98 8.94
CA PHE A 169 -4.59 -6.62 9.85
C PHE A 169 -5.09 -6.65 11.31
N SER A 170 -5.55 -5.50 11.81
CA SER A 170 -6.11 -5.39 13.18
C SER A 170 -7.32 -6.30 13.39
N THR A 171 -8.18 -6.43 12.38
CA THR A 171 -9.37 -7.29 12.43
C THR A 171 -9.00 -8.76 12.42
N ALA A 172 -8.04 -9.17 11.58
CA ALA A 172 -7.51 -10.53 11.54
C ALA A 172 -6.90 -10.95 12.89
N MET A 173 -6.13 -10.06 13.53
CA MET A 173 -5.52 -10.31 14.84
C MET A 173 -6.54 -10.46 15.97
N LYS A 174 -7.63 -9.69 15.96
CA LYS A 174 -8.72 -9.82 16.96
C LYS A 174 -9.44 -11.17 16.88
N ASN A 175 -9.52 -11.76 15.69
CA ASN A 175 -10.20 -13.04 15.46
C ASN A 175 -9.36 -14.26 15.87
N GLN A 176 -8.06 -14.10 16.18
CA GLN A 176 -7.16 -15.21 16.53
C GLN A 176 -7.02 -15.50 18.04
N ASN A 177 -7.87 -14.93 18.91
CA ASN A 177 -7.86 -15.21 20.38
C ASN A 177 -6.48 -15.04 21.05
N THR A 178 -5.62 -14.20 20.50
CA THR A 178 -4.34 -13.83 21.13
C THR A 178 -4.63 -12.90 22.30
N PRO A 179 -4.11 -13.16 23.52
CA PRO A 179 -4.40 -12.32 24.68
C PRO A 179 -3.90 -10.90 24.45
N ALA A 180 -4.85 -9.99 24.25
CA ALA A 180 -4.64 -8.58 24.05
C ALA A 180 -4.01 -7.98 25.30
N THR A 181 -2.68 -7.90 25.32
CA THR A 181 -2.01 -6.98 26.23
C THR A 181 -2.10 -5.60 25.58
N GLU A 182 -3.19 -4.91 25.93
CA GLU A 182 -3.46 -3.48 25.76
C GLU A 182 -2.88 -2.79 24.51
N ILE A 183 -3.64 -2.79 23.40
CA ILE A 183 -3.78 -1.56 22.61
C ILE A 183 -5.26 -1.41 22.26
N ASN A 184 -5.93 -0.50 22.95
CA ASN A 184 -7.34 -0.14 22.73
C ASN A 184 -7.45 0.72 21.45
N LEU A 185 -7.20 0.12 20.28
CA LEU A 185 -7.25 0.77 18.95
C LEU A 185 -8.68 1.08 18.49
N VAL A 186 -9.69 0.46 19.11
CA VAL A 186 -11.10 0.57 18.67
C VAL A 186 -11.71 1.93 18.99
N THR A 187 -11.33 2.55 20.11
CA THR A 187 -11.89 3.86 20.53
C THR A 187 -11.21 5.05 19.86
N ILE A 188 -10.07 4.81 19.21
CA ILE A 188 -9.30 5.86 18.55
C ILE A 188 -10.05 6.30 17.28
N LEU A 189 -10.58 5.39 16.47
CA LEU A 189 -10.90 5.64 15.06
C LEU A 189 -12.22 6.37 14.71
N SER A 190 -12.95 6.95 15.67
CA SER A 190 -14.15 7.76 15.35
C SER A 190 -13.87 9.22 15.00
N ASP A 191 -12.71 9.77 15.39
CA ASP A 191 -12.34 11.16 15.12
C ASP A 191 -11.09 11.24 14.26
N SER A 192 -11.13 11.98 13.16
CA SER A 192 -10.06 12.13 12.16
C SER A 192 -8.67 12.56 12.68
N MET A 193 -8.56 12.96 13.95
CA MET A 193 -7.31 13.27 14.66
C MET A 193 -6.56 12.03 15.17
N SER A 194 -7.18 10.87 15.17
CA SER A 194 -6.75 9.68 15.91
C SER A 194 -6.08 8.60 15.05
N ALA A 195 -6.34 8.60 13.73
CA ALA A 195 -5.69 7.70 12.77
C ALA A 195 -4.17 7.86 12.81
N LEU A 196 -3.68 9.07 13.13
CA LEU A 196 -2.27 9.40 13.29
C LEU A 196 -1.61 8.79 14.53
N GLN A 197 -2.37 8.65 15.62
CA GLN A 197 -1.90 7.96 16.82
C GLN A 197 -1.95 6.44 16.64
N ALA A 198 -2.92 5.91 15.88
CA ALA A 198 -2.93 4.51 15.46
C ALA A 198 -1.70 4.17 14.60
N ILE A 199 -1.28 5.08 13.70
CA ILE A 199 -0.09 4.94 12.86
C ILE A 199 1.21 4.77 13.67
N ALA A 200 1.35 5.41 14.83
CA ALA A 200 2.52 5.27 15.70
C ALA A 200 2.61 3.88 16.39
N ASN A 201 1.49 3.18 16.49
CA ASN A 201 1.33 1.95 17.28
C ASN A 201 1.27 0.65 16.45
N ILE A 202 1.41 0.72 15.11
CA ILE A 202 1.42 -0.46 14.21
C ILE A 202 2.76 -1.22 14.26
N ARG A 203 3.76 -0.69 14.98
CA ARG A 203 5.01 -1.38 15.22
C ARG A 203 4.84 -2.45 16.30
N ASN A 204 5.34 -3.66 16.05
CA ASN A 204 5.43 -4.66 17.12
C ASN A 204 6.40 -4.20 18.24
N GLN A 205 6.51 -4.97 19.33
CA GLN A 205 7.39 -4.61 20.47
C GLN A 205 8.87 -4.41 20.10
N SER A 206 9.31 -4.86 18.91
CA SER A 206 10.65 -4.64 18.35
C SER A 206 10.74 -3.51 17.32
N GLY A 207 9.66 -2.74 17.10
CA GLY A 207 9.67 -1.58 16.20
C GLY A 207 9.39 -1.91 14.73
N GLN A 208 9.00 -3.14 14.39
CA GLN A 208 8.83 -3.62 13.02
C GLN A 208 7.40 -3.52 12.51
N TRP A 209 7.27 -3.39 11.19
CA TRP A 209 6.00 -3.34 10.47
C TRP A 209 5.43 -4.74 10.25
N ILE A 210 4.13 -4.92 10.49
CA ILE A 210 3.49 -6.24 10.49
C ILE A 210 2.97 -6.61 9.10
N ILE A 211 3.89 -6.82 8.15
CA ILE A 211 3.53 -7.12 6.74
C ILE A 211 3.09 -8.59 6.57
N GLN A 212 3.45 -9.49 7.49
CA GLN A 212 3.38 -10.94 7.29
C GLN A 212 2.06 -11.66 7.65
N ALA A 213 0.97 -11.00 8.06
CA ALA A 213 -0.26 -11.73 8.47
C ALA A 213 -1.37 -11.80 7.43
N ILE A 214 -1.06 -11.57 6.14
CA ILE A 214 -2.01 -11.71 5.02
C ILE A 214 -1.73 -12.97 4.16
N THR A 215 -0.68 -13.74 4.48
CA THR A 215 -0.38 -15.05 3.87
C THR A 215 -0.53 -16.19 4.87
#